data_AF-A0A369A3A4-F1
#
_entry.id   AF-A0A369A3A4-F1
#
_cell.length_a   1.000
_cell.length_b   1.000
_cell.length_c   1.000
_cell.angle_alpha   90.00
_cell.angle_beta   90.00
_cell.angle_gamma   90.00
#
_symmetry.space_group_name_H-M   'P 1'
#
loop_
_entity.id
_entity.type
_entity.pdbx_description
1 polymer ?
#
loop_
_entity_poly.entity_id
_entity_poly.type
_entity_poly.pdbx_seq_one_letter_code
_entity_poly.pdbx_strand_id
1 'polypeptide(L)'
;MELKPLKDQREDYFGDTHTASSPENPLRPDAFSIPNEVKIQKIQDHFRAIMETLGLDLTDDSLRGTPLRVAEMMVNELFAGLDPANMPTLSTFENKYKYGEMLVEKNIVVYSTCEHHFLPIVGRAHIGYISAGTVIGLSKMNRIVDYYARRPQVQERMTKQIVRTLQHALGTPDVACVIDAKHLCVNSRGIRDIDSSTVTAEYGGRFQQEAVKKEFLDLIGLNTQFGV
;
A
#
# COMPACT_ATOMS: atom_id res chain seq x y z
N MET A 1 36.53 19.01 5.14
CA MET A 1 36.07 17.95 4.22
C MET A 1 35.46 18.67 3.02
N GLU A 2 36.12 18.63 1.86
CA GLU A 2 35.59 19.27 0.65
C GLU A 2 34.35 18.51 0.16
N LEU A 3 33.23 19.22 0.05
CA LEU A 3 31.99 18.67 -0.49
C LEU A 3 32.09 18.62 -2.01
N LYS A 4 32.02 17.42 -2.60
CA LYS A 4 31.84 17.26 -4.04
C LYS A 4 30.48 17.86 -4.45
N PRO A 5 30.41 18.68 -5.52
CA PRO A 5 29.15 19.29 -5.94
C PRO A 5 28.15 18.23 -6.44
N LEU A 6 26.92 18.27 -5.92
CA LEU A 6 25.77 17.40 -6.21
C LEU A 6 25.23 17.46 -7.67
N LYS A 7 25.96 18.10 -8.59
CA LYS A 7 25.45 18.43 -9.93
C LYS A 7 25.46 17.27 -10.94
N ASP A 8 26.11 16.16 -10.62
CA ASP A 8 26.38 15.07 -11.57
C ASP A 8 25.57 13.78 -11.30
N GLN A 9 24.61 13.80 -10.37
CA GLN A 9 23.84 12.61 -9.95
C GLN A 9 22.32 12.75 -10.13
N ARG A 10 21.85 13.87 -10.70
CA ARG A 10 20.39 14.12 -10.86
C ARG A 10 19.80 13.54 -12.13
N GLU A 11 20.62 13.31 -13.16
CA GLU A 11 20.15 12.78 -14.45
C GLU A 11 19.75 11.29 -14.34
N ASP A 12 20.34 10.54 -13.41
CA ASP A 12 19.97 9.13 -13.14
C ASP A 12 18.76 8.97 -12.19
N TYR A 13 18.33 10.03 -11.50
CA TYR A 13 17.33 9.93 -10.42
C TYR A 13 15.87 9.87 -10.90
N PHE A 14 15.63 10.26 -12.16
CA PHE A 14 14.34 10.11 -12.84
C PHE A 14 14.34 8.92 -13.81
N GLY A 15 15.37 8.09 -13.79
CA GLY A 15 15.60 7.01 -14.74
C GLY A 15 14.49 5.95 -14.71
N ASP A 16 13.62 6.01 -15.72
CA ASP A 16 13.00 4.92 -16.49
C ASP A 16 13.34 3.48 -16.03
N THR A 17 12.93 3.11 -14.83
CA THR A 17 13.08 1.75 -14.29
C THR A 17 11.83 1.32 -13.53
N HIS A 18 10.66 1.55 -14.13
CA HIS A 18 9.44 0.78 -13.81
C HIS A 18 9.52 -0.69 -14.30
N THR A 19 10.69 -1.15 -14.73
CA THR A 19 11.00 -2.56 -14.96
C THR A 19 11.39 -3.29 -13.67
N ALA A 20 10.65 -3.08 -12.58
CA ALA A 20 10.66 -4.02 -11.46
C ALA A 20 9.43 -4.94 -11.60
N SER A 21 9.59 -5.97 -12.44
CA SER A 21 8.64 -7.05 -12.69
C SER A 21 8.32 -7.93 -11.47
N SER A 22 8.86 -7.59 -10.29
CA SER A 22 8.67 -8.36 -9.07
C SER A 22 7.30 -8.06 -8.45
N PRO A 23 6.47 -9.09 -8.22
CA PRO A 23 5.20 -8.93 -7.50
C PRO A 23 5.39 -8.69 -6.00
N GLU A 24 6.59 -8.95 -5.47
CA GLU A 24 6.93 -8.78 -4.06
C GLU A 24 7.73 -7.49 -3.82
N ASN A 25 7.55 -6.88 -2.64
CA ASN A 25 8.36 -5.74 -2.22
C ASN A 25 9.84 -6.18 -2.10
N PRO A 26 10.79 -5.36 -2.56
CA PRO A 26 12.20 -5.72 -2.54
C PRO A 26 12.74 -5.70 -1.10
N LEU A 27 12.90 -6.88 -0.52
CA LEU A 27 13.45 -7.07 0.83
C LEU A 27 14.86 -7.67 0.76
N ARG A 28 15.72 -7.22 1.67
CA ARG A 28 17.02 -7.87 1.88
C ARG A 28 16.84 -9.26 2.50
N PRO A 29 17.77 -10.21 2.25
CA PRO A 29 17.71 -11.53 2.88
C PRO A 29 17.68 -11.52 4.42
N ASP A 30 18.23 -10.46 5.03
CA ASP A 30 18.37 -10.30 6.48
C ASP A 30 17.41 -9.26 7.07
N ALA A 31 16.34 -8.88 6.35
CA ALA A 31 15.43 -7.78 6.72
C ALA A 31 14.81 -7.89 8.13
N PHE A 32 14.69 -9.11 8.67
CA PHE A 32 14.08 -9.40 9.98
C PHE A 32 15.08 -10.02 10.97
N SER A 33 16.39 -9.90 10.71
CA SER A 33 17.44 -10.49 11.56
C SER A 33 17.67 -9.76 12.89
N ILE A 34 17.22 -8.51 13.00
CA ILE A 34 17.36 -7.70 14.22
C ILE A 34 15.99 -7.35 14.82
N PRO A 35 15.88 -7.24 16.16
CA PRO A 35 14.65 -6.83 16.84
C PRO A 35 14.20 -5.42 16.42
N ASN A 36 12.89 -5.16 16.52
CA ASN A 36 12.31 -3.87 16.14
C ASN A 36 12.84 -2.72 17.02
N GLU A 37 13.15 -2.97 18.28
CA GLU A 37 13.74 -1.99 19.20
C GLU A 37 15.10 -1.49 18.69
N VAL A 38 15.89 -2.41 18.11
CA VAL A 38 17.19 -2.07 17.51
C VAL A 38 17.00 -1.28 16.21
N LYS A 39 15.97 -1.59 15.41
CA LYS A 39 15.62 -0.81 14.21
C LYS A 39 15.20 0.61 14.59
N ILE A 40 14.33 0.75 15.60
CA ILE A 40 13.83 2.04 16.09
C ILE A 40 14.99 2.91 16.57
N GLN A 41 15.90 2.38 17.39
CA GLN A 41 17.06 3.13 17.87
C GLN A 41 17.94 3.64 16.71
N LYS A 42 18.24 2.76 15.74
CA LYS A 42 19.05 3.13 14.57
C LYS A 42 18.36 4.22 13.72
N ILE A 43 17.07 4.06 13.44
CA ILE A 43 16.31 5.04 12.63
C ILE A 43 16.22 6.37 13.37
N GLN A 44 15.96 6.36 14.69
CA GLN A 44 15.92 7.55 15.52
C GLN A 44 17.22 8.34 15.42
N ASP A 45 18.37 7.69 15.55
CA ASP A 45 19.68 8.37 15.48
C ASP A 45 19.94 8.94 14.08
N HIS A 46 19.55 8.23 13.01
CA HIS A 46 19.62 8.75 11.65
C HIS A 46 18.69 9.93 11.43
N PHE A 47 17.46 9.89 11.94
CA PHE A 47 16.50 10.98 11.77
C PHE A 47 16.88 12.22 12.58
N ARG A 48 17.48 12.03 13.76
CA ARG A 48 18.12 13.11 14.52
C ARG A 48 19.17 13.82 13.66
N ALA A 49 20.10 13.06 13.08
CA ALA A 49 21.14 13.62 12.22
C ALA A 49 20.57 14.35 10.99
N ILE A 50 19.49 13.82 10.38
CA ILE A 50 18.77 14.50 9.29
C ILE A 50 18.22 15.86 9.77
N MET A 51 17.53 15.88 10.90
CA MET A 51 16.93 17.11 11.44
C MET A 51 17.98 18.17 11.79
N GLU A 52 19.08 17.78 12.44
CA GLU A 52 20.20 18.67 12.74
C GLU A 52 20.88 19.19 11.47
N THR A 53 21.03 18.33 10.45
CA THR A 53 21.58 18.72 9.14
C THR A 53 20.69 19.73 8.42
N LEU A 54 19.37 19.66 8.61
CA LEU A 54 18.41 20.65 8.12
C LEU A 54 18.42 21.95 8.95
N GLY A 55 19.19 22.02 10.03
CA GLY A 55 19.28 23.18 10.92
C GLY A 55 18.15 23.30 11.93
N LEU A 56 17.43 22.21 12.22
CA LEU A 56 16.37 22.20 13.23
C LEU A 56 16.96 22.14 14.65
N ASP A 57 16.44 22.97 15.56
CA ASP A 57 16.82 22.98 16.96
C ASP A 57 16.10 21.85 17.72
N LEU A 58 16.84 20.82 18.12
CA LEU A 58 16.31 19.68 18.87
C LEU A 58 16.29 19.90 20.39
N THR A 59 16.66 21.09 20.87
CA THR A 59 16.42 21.49 22.26
C THR A 59 14.98 21.98 22.47
N ASP A 60 14.30 22.37 21.38
CA ASP A 60 12.88 22.70 21.35
C ASP A 60 12.01 21.54 21.86
N ASP A 61 11.01 21.86 22.67
CA ASP A 61 10.19 20.87 23.36
C ASP A 61 9.27 20.09 22.42
N SER A 62 8.84 20.71 21.31
CA SER A 62 8.03 20.10 20.26
C SER A 62 8.84 19.17 19.36
N LEU A 63 10.11 19.49 19.09
CA LEU A 63 10.96 18.74 18.15
C LEU A 63 11.83 17.66 18.79
N ARG A 64 12.23 17.77 20.06
CA ARG A 64 13.14 16.81 20.73
C ARG A 64 12.70 15.35 20.64
N GLY A 65 11.38 15.10 20.63
CA GLY A 65 10.78 13.76 20.53
C GLY A 65 10.50 13.29 19.11
N THR A 66 10.66 14.15 18.10
CA THR A 66 10.35 13.82 16.70
C THR A 66 11.16 12.65 16.16
N PRO A 67 12.49 12.55 16.38
CA PRO A 67 13.25 11.41 15.86
C PRO A 67 12.72 10.05 16.33
N LEU A 68 12.31 9.94 17.60
CA LEU A 68 11.73 8.72 18.15
C LEU A 68 10.35 8.43 17.52
N ARG A 69 9.46 9.44 17.50
CA ARG A 69 8.12 9.31 16.89
C ARG A 69 8.19 8.85 15.43
N VAL A 70 9.13 9.40 14.66
CA VAL A 70 9.34 8.98 13.26
C VAL A 70 9.82 7.53 13.18
N ALA A 71 10.76 7.13 14.04
CA ALA A 71 11.26 5.77 14.05
C ALA A 71 10.18 4.74 14.42
N GLU A 72 9.38 5.03 15.45
CA GLU A 72 8.24 4.20 15.86
C GLU A 72 7.18 4.12 14.76
N MET A 73 6.82 5.26 14.16
CA MET A 73 5.89 5.33 13.03
C MET A 73 6.35 4.46 11.86
N MET A 74 7.64 4.53 11.47
CA MET A 74 8.15 3.74 10.35
C MET A 74 8.15 2.25 10.65
N VAL A 75 8.57 1.83 11.86
CA VAL A 75 8.75 0.40 12.18
C VAL A 75 7.44 -0.28 12.58
N ASN A 76 6.64 0.37 13.42
CA ASN A 76 5.47 -0.24 14.06
C ASN A 76 4.15 0.10 13.36
N GLU A 77 4.11 1.13 12.52
CA GLU A 77 2.87 1.62 11.91
C GLU A 77 2.91 1.51 10.39
N LEU A 78 3.59 2.46 9.72
CA LEU A 78 3.50 2.64 8.27
C LEU A 78 4.08 1.47 7.48
N PHE A 79 5.10 0.77 8.00
CA PHE A 79 5.76 -0.33 7.30
C PHE A 79 5.61 -1.68 8.01
N ALA A 80 4.68 -1.78 8.96
CA ALA A 80 4.41 -3.03 9.68
C ALA A 80 3.99 -4.18 8.74
N GLY A 81 3.42 -3.88 7.58
CA GLY A 81 3.04 -4.86 6.56
C GLY A 81 4.21 -5.50 5.82
N LEU A 82 5.44 -5.02 6.01
CA LEU A 82 6.64 -5.69 5.48
C LEU A 82 6.89 -7.03 6.19
N ASP A 83 6.60 -7.11 7.48
CA ASP A 83 6.80 -8.33 8.26
C ASP A 83 5.70 -9.36 7.94
N PRO A 84 6.05 -10.54 7.38
CA PRO A 84 5.08 -11.59 7.09
C PRO A 84 4.30 -12.06 8.32
N ALA A 85 4.85 -11.91 9.54
CA ALA A 85 4.16 -12.26 10.78
C ALA A 85 2.90 -11.41 11.03
N ASN A 86 2.82 -10.22 10.42
CA ASN A 86 1.66 -9.32 10.54
C ASN A 86 0.55 -9.63 9.51
N MET A 87 0.70 -10.66 8.67
CA MET A 87 -0.33 -11.07 7.73
C MET A 87 -1.64 -11.42 8.49
N PRO A 88 -2.79 -10.82 8.12
CA PRO A 88 -4.05 -11.16 8.75
C PRO A 88 -4.45 -12.61 8.47
N THR A 89 -5.13 -13.25 9.43
CA THR A 89 -5.72 -14.56 9.20
C THR A 89 -6.74 -14.52 8.06
N LEU A 90 -6.53 -15.38 7.07
CA LEU A 90 -7.35 -15.52 5.88
C LEU A 90 -8.58 -16.39 6.16
N SER A 91 -9.34 -16.08 7.22
CA SER A 91 -10.47 -16.91 7.63
C SER A 91 -11.54 -16.96 6.54
N THR A 92 -11.82 -18.16 6.07
CA THR A 92 -12.84 -18.45 5.07
C THR A 92 -13.91 -19.40 5.60
N PHE A 93 -15.06 -19.41 4.94
CA PHE A 93 -16.20 -20.24 5.29
C PHE A 93 -16.74 -20.92 4.03
N GLU A 94 -17.38 -22.07 4.21
CA GLU A 94 -18.09 -22.76 3.14
C GLU A 94 -19.28 -21.91 2.65
N ASN A 95 -19.44 -21.80 1.34
CA ASN A 95 -20.56 -21.10 0.71
C ASN A 95 -21.86 -21.92 0.78
N LYS A 96 -22.40 -22.09 1.99
CA LYS A 96 -23.62 -22.88 2.23
C LYS A 96 -24.85 -22.33 1.49
N TYR A 97 -24.87 -21.02 1.27
CA TYR A 97 -25.95 -20.35 0.53
C TYR A 97 -25.87 -20.56 -0.98
N LYS A 98 -24.77 -21.15 -1.49
CA LYS A 98 -24.49 -21.31 -2.93
C LYS A 98 -24.67 -19.98 -3.68
N TYR A 99 -24.29 -18.87 -3.06
CA TYR A 99 -24.34 -17.56 -3.68
C TYR A 99 -23.32 -17.54 -4.83
N GLY A 100 -23.83 -17.47 -6.07
CA GLY A 100 -23.03 -17.59 -7.30
C GLY A 100 -22.75 -16.26 -8.00
N GLU A 101 -23.30 -15.17 -7.49
CA GLU A 101 -23.11 -13.83 -8.03
C GLU A 101 -21.82 -13.19 -7.51
N MET A 102 -21.44 -12.07 -8.14
CA MET A 102 -20.29 -11.27 -7.73
C MET A 102 -20.51 -10.64 -6.35
N LEU A 103 -19.51 -10.79 -5.49
CA LEU A 103 -19.43 -10.07 -4.21
C LEU A 103 -18.48 -8.90 -4.37
N VAL A 104 -18.92 -7.69 -3.98
CA VAL A 104 -18.14 -6.46 -4.08
C VAL A 104 -18.04 -5.77 -2.73
N GLU A 105 -16.80 -5.63 -2.23
CA GLU A 105 -16.46 -4.75 -1.11
C GLU A 105 -15.81 -3.48 -1.69
N LYS A 106 -16.52 -2.35 -1.60
CA LYS A 106 -16.10 -1.08 -2.21
C LYS A 106 -15.80 -0.02 -1.16
N ASN A 107 -15.03 0.99 -1.55
CA ASN A 107 -14.65 2.13 -0.69
C ASN A 107 -13.77 1.73 0.50
N ILE A 108 -12.95 0.68 0.35
CA ILE A 108 -11.96 0.29 1.36
C ILE A 108 -10.91 1.40 1.44
N VAL A 109 -10.64 1.91 2.63
CA VAL A 109 -9.64 2.96 2.84
C VAL A 109 -8.24 2.45 2.51
N VAL A 110 -7.50 3.23 1.70
CA VAL A 110 -6.07 2.99 1.43
C VAL A 110 -5.28 4.16 1.97
N TYR A 111 -4.38 3.87 2.93
CA TYR A 111 -3.30 4.75 3.36
C TYR A 111 -1.99 3.99 3.18
N SER A 112 -1.20 4.39 2.20
CA SER A 112 0.10 3.79 1.89
C SER A 112 1.16 4.88 1.75
N THR A 113 2.37 4.49 1.37
CA THR A 113 3.54 5.36 1.26
C THR A 113 4.26 5.04 -0.04
N CYS A 114 4.45 6.04 -0.92
CA CYS A 114 5.19 5.86 -2.16
C CYS A 114 6.65 5.54 -1.86
N GLU A 115 7.17 4.42 -2.38
CA GLU A 115 8.53 3.98 -2.07
C GLU A 115 9.63 4.91 -2.60
N HIS A 116 9.35 5.70 -3.63
CA HIS A 116 10.33 6.60 -4.23
C HIS A 116 10.61 7.84 -3.37
N HIS A 117 9.65 8.26 -2.55
CA HIS A 117 9.71 9.55 -1.85
C HIS A 117 9.29 9.48 -0.38
N PHE A 118 8.77 8.34 0.05
CA PHE A 118 8.20 8.12 1.37
C PHE A 118 7.10 9.13 1.73
N LEU A 119 6.37 9.57 0.69
CA LEU A 119 5.21 10.46 0.83
C LEU A 119 3.90 9.65 0.73
N PRO A 120 2.82 10.10 1.38
CA PRO A 120 1.58 9.34 1.43
C PRO A 120 0.97 9.05 0.06
N ILE A 121 0.37 7.87 -0.06
CA ILE A 121 -0.60 7.50 -1.08
C ILE A 121 -1.93 7.34 -0.36
N VAL A 122 -2.95 8.10 -0.78
CA VAL A 122 -4.25 8.13 -0.10
C VAL A 122 -5.36 7.86 -1.10
N GLY A 123 -6.20 6.87 -0.85
CA GLY A 123 -7.20 6.45 -1.82
C GLY A 123 -8.27 5.50 -1.32
N ARG A 124 -8.86 4.80 -2.29
CA ARG A 124 -9.86 3.76 -2.09
C ARG A 124 -9.52 2.54 -2.92
N ALA A 125 -9.67 1.37 -2.30
CA ALA A 125 -9.65 0.08 -2.98
C ALA A 125 -11.07 -0.47 -3.08
N HIS A 126 -11.32 -1.20 -4.16
CA HIS A 126 -12.56 -1.87 -4.47
C HIS A 126 -12.22 -3.30 -4.88
N ILE A 127 -12.77 -4.28 -4.18
CA ILE A 127 -12.50 -5.69 -4.40
C ILE A 127 -13.77 -6.37 -4.87
N GLY A 128 -13.66 -7.16 -5.94
CA GLY A 128 -14.72 -8.04 -6.43
C GLY A 128 -14.23 -9.49 -6.41
N TYR A 129 -15.10 -10.46 -6.06
CA TYR A 129 -14.81 -11.87 -6.30
C TYR A 129 -16.06 -12.69 -6.61
N ILE A 130 -15.88 -13.83 -7.26
CA ILE A 130 -16.93 -14.84 -7.49
C ILE A 130 -16.52 -16.13 -6.79
N SER A 131 -17.35 -16.60 -5.87
CA SER A 131 -17.06 -17.78 -5.05
C SER A 131 -17.03 -19.07 -5.88
N ALA A 132 -16.01 -19.91 -5.66
CA ALA A 132 -15.96 -21.30 -6.15
C ALA A 132 -16.36 -22.33 -5.06
N GLY A 133 -17.13 -21.91 -4.05
CA GLY A 133 -17.49 -22.72 -2.88
C GLY A 133 -16.98 -22.18 -1.56
N THR A 134 -16.09 -21.19 -1.60
CA THR A 134 -15.48 -20.53 -0.43
C THR A 134 -15.84 -19.05 -0.38
N VAL A 135 -16.14 -18.54 0.80
CA VAL A 135 -16.44 -17.11 1.07
C VAL A 135 -15.41 -16.60 2.08
N ILE A 136 -14.86 -15.41 1.86
CA ILE A 136 -13.97 -14.74 2.81
C ILE A 136 -14.77 -13.85 3.75
N GLY A 137 -14.40 -13.78 5.03
CA GLY A 137 -15.01 -12.80 5.93
C GLY A 137 -14.80 -11.37 5.41
N LEU A 138 -15.85 -10.56 5.34
CA LEU A 138 -15.82 -9.23 4.70
C LEU A 138 -14.64 -8.37 5.20
N SER A 139 -14.48 -8.27 6.52
CA SER A 139 -13.40 -7.49 7.14
C SER A 139 -11.98 -7.94 6.76
N LYS A 140 -11.80 -9.15 6.23
CA LYS A 140 -10.49 -9.64 5.79
C LYS A 140 -10.03 -8.99 4.50
N MET A 141 -10.94 -8.62 3.61
CA MET A 141 -10.58 -7.83 2.43
C MET A 141 -9.96 -6.50 2.85
N ASN A 142 -10.57 -5.79 3.79
CA ASN A 142 -10.03 -4.53 4.34
C ASN A 142 -8.67 -4.74 5.01
N ARG A 143 -8.52 -5.81 5.80
CA ARG A 143 -7.24 -6.12 6.47
C ARG A 143 -6.13 -6.52 5.50
N ILE A 144 -6.44 -7.22 4.41
CA ILE A 144 -5.46 -7.56 3.37
C ILE A 144 -5.00 -6.29 2.66
N VAL A 145 -5.94 -5.39 2.32
CA VAL A 145 -5.62 -4.07 1.75
C VAL A 145 -4.71 -3.28 2.69
N ASP A 146 -5.07 -3.16 3.96
CA ASP A 146 -4.28 -2.45 4.98
C ASP A 146 -2.88 -3.07 5.16
N TYR A 147 -2.79 -4.41 5.21
CA TYR A 147 -1.50 -5.11 5.30
C TYR A 147 -0.56 -4.77 4.14
N TYR A 148 -1.04 -4.78 2.89
CA TYR A 148 -0.20 -4.40 1.76
C TYR A 148 0.03 -2.89 1.66
N ALA A 149 -0.93 -2.07 2.09
CA ALA A 149 -0.79 -0.61 2.12
C ALA A 149 0.28 -0.16 3.12
N ARG A 150 0.48 -0.90 4.22
CA ARG A 150 1.53 -0.65 5.22
C ARG A 150 2.92 -1.12 4.79
N ARG A 151 3.34 -0.70 3.60
CA ARG A 151 4.67 -0.92 3.01
C ARG A 151 5.07 0.33 2.22
N PRO A 152 6.36 0.58 1.98
CA PRO A 152 6.76 1.41 0.84
C PRO A 152 6.27 0.71 -0.43
N GLN A 153 5.45 1.40 -1.24
CA GLN A 153 4.72 0.80 -2.34
C GLN A 153 4.86 1.52 -3.69
N VAL A 154 4.62 0.71 -4.72
CA VAL A 154 4.14 1.08 -6.05
C VAL A 154 2.68 0.61 -6.15
N GLN A 155 1.77 1.46 -6.62
CA GLN A 155 0.33 1.19 -6.57
C GLN A 155 -0.03 -0.06 -7.38
N GLU A 156 0.57 -0.23 -8.56
CA GLU A 156 0.41 -1.38 -9.45
C GLU A 156 0.81 -2.69 -8.75
N ARG A 157 1.89 -2.68 -7.98
CA ARG A 157 2.36 -3.85 -7.21
C ARG A 157 1.36 -4.18 -6.11
N MET A 158 0.93 -3.18 -5.35
CA MET A 158 -0.04 -3.33 -4.28
C MET A 158 -1.36 -3.94 -4.81
N THR A 159 -1.87 -3.47 -5.95
CA THR A 159 -3.08 -4.03 -6.58
C THR A 159 -2.91 -5.52 -6.90
N LYS A 160 -1.78 -5.91 -7.48
CA LYS A 160 -1.46 -7.32 -7.79
C LYS A 160 -1.33 -8.20 -6.54
N GLN A 161 -0.68 -7.70 -5.51
CA GLN A 161 -0.50 -8.42 -4.23
C GLN A 161 -1.85 -8.73 -3.58
N ILE A 162 -2.75 -7.75 -3.55
CA ILE A 162 -4.10 -7.91 -3.00
C ILE A 162 -4.87 -9.01 -3.76
N VAL A 163 -4.89 -8.95 -5.10
CA VAL A 163 -5.60 -9.96 -5.91
C VAL A 163 -5.04 -11.35 -5.69
N ARG A 164 -3.72 -11.53 -5.73
CA ARG A 164 -3.09 -12.85 -5.56
C ARG A 164 -3.38 -13.49 -4.21
N THR A 165 -3.33 -12.69 -3.14
CA THR A 165 -3.62 -13.18 -1.79
C THR A 165 -5.08 -13.58 -1.64
N LEU A 166 -5.99 -12.81 -2.23
CA LEU A 166 -7.42 -13.16 -2.23
C LEU A 166 -7.69 -14.41 -3.06
N GLN A 167 -7.06 -14.56 -4.23
CA GLN A 167 -7.16 -15.78 -5.03
C GLN A 167 -6.69 -17.01 -4.25
N HIS A 168 -5.58 -16.89 -3.53
CA HIS A 168 -5.08 -17.94 -2.66
C HIS A 168 -6.06 -18.27 -1.52
N ALA A 169 -6.56 -17.24 -0.82
CA ALA A 169 -7.49 -17.40 0.29
C ALA A 169 -8.82 -18.06 -0.15
N LEU A 170 -9.36 -17.63 -1.29
CA LEU A 170 -10.65 -18.07 -1.80
C LEU A 170 -10.58 -19.37 -2.61
N GLY A 171 -9.39 -19.77 -3.07
CA GLY A 171 -9.21 -20.95 -3.93
C GLY A 171 -9.81 -20.77 -5.33
N THR A 172 -9.88 -19.54 -5.84
CA THR A 172 -10.46 -19.22 -7.16
C THR A 172 -9.62 -18.14 -7.85
N PRO A 173 -9.44 -18.20 -9.19
CA PRO A 173 -8.84 -17.09 -9.93
C PRO A 173 -9.77 -15.88 -10.07
N ASP A 174 -11.07 -16.05 -9.79
CA ASP A 174 -12.12 -15.05 -10.04
C ASP A 174 -12.13 -13.96 -8.97
N VAL A 175 -11.13 -13.08 -9.04
CA VAL A 175 -10.95 -11.93 -8.15
C VAL A 175 -10.51 -10.71 -8.97
N ALA A 176 -11.01 -9.53 -8.61
CA ALA A 176 -10.54 -8.26 -9.14
C ALA A 176 -10.29 -7.24 -8.02
N CYS A 177 -9.36 -6.32 -8.28
CA CYS A 177 -9.12 -5.17 -7.43
C CYS A 177 -8.93 -3.93 -8.30
N VAL A 178 -9.62 -2.84 -7.96
CA VAL A 178 -9.39 -1.49 -8.50
C VAL A 178 -8.98 -0.58 -7.35
N ILE A 179 -7.93 0.21 -7.54
CA ILE A 179 -7.46 1.21 -6.59
C ILE A 179 -7.43 2.55 -7.29
N ASP A 180 -8.08 3.56 -6.70
CA ASP A 180 -7.97 4.97 -7.08
C ASP A 180 -7.34 5.75 -5.93
N ALA A 181 -6.17 6.35 -6.16
CA ALA A 181 -5.42 7.03 -5.11
C ALA A 181 -4.70 8.28 -5.59
N LYS A 182 -4.62 9.27 -4.69
CA LYS A 182 -3.76 10.45 -4.83
C LYS A 182 -2.36 10.14 -4.30
N HIS A 183 -1.35 10.64 -5.00
CA HIS A 183 0.06 10.45 -4.67
C HIS A 183 0.65 11.78 -4.22
N LEU A 184 0.95 11.95 -2.93
CA LEU A 184 1.47 13.24 -2.45
C LEU A 184 2.85 13.58 -3.03
N CYS A 185 3.58 12.60 -3.54
CA CYS A 185 4.80 12.85 -4.31
C CYS A 185 4.58 13.58 -5.65
N VAL A 186 3.35 13.54 -6.19
CA VAL A 186 2.90 14.29 -7.37
C VAL A 186 2.16 15.56 -6.93
N ASN A 187 1.29 15.43 -5.92
CA ASN A 187 0.35 16.50 -5.55
C ASN A 187 0.97 17.62 -4.69
N SER A 188 1.94 17.32 -3.81
CA SER A 188 2.48 18.32 -2.85
C SER A 188 3.86 18.87 -3.22
N ARG A 189 4.56 18.23 -4.16
CA ARG A 189 5.91 18.63 -4.60
C ARG A 189 6.12 18.36 -6.09
N GLY A 190 7.24 18.82 -6.64
CA GLY A 190 7.52 18.65 -8.06
C GLY A 190 6.49 19.39 -8.90
N ILE A 191 5.68 18.65 -9.68
CA ILE A 191 4.64 19.20 -10.56
C ILE A 191 3.45 19.81 -9.80
N ARG A 192 3.18 19.35 -8.57
CA ARG A 192 2.13 19.88 -7.68
C ARG A 192 0.71 19.84 -8.27
N ASP A 193 0.38 18.76 -8.97
CA ASP A 193 -0.97 18.54 -9.51
C ASP A 193 -1.91 18.06 -8.40
N ILE A 194 -2.75 18.96 -7.89
CA ILE A 194 -3.63 18.67 -6.75
C ILE A 194 -4.88 17.86 -7.13
N ASP A 195 -5.26 17.89 -8.41
CA ASP A 195 -6.52 17.34 -8.90
C ASP A 195 -6.36 15.89 -9.33
N SER A 196 -5.19 15.53 -9.88
CA SER A 196 -4.91 14.19 -10.36
C SER A 196 -5.04 13.10 -9.28
N SER A 197 -5.49 11.94 -9.74
CA SER A 197 -5.39 10.65 -9.06
C SER A 197 -4.99 9.56 -10.06
N THR A 198 -4.44 8.47 -9.54
CA THR A 198 -4.00 7.33 -10.35
C THR A 198 -4.91 6.14 -10.08
N VAL A 199 -5.46 5.57 -11.14
CA VAL A 199 -6.29 4.36 -11.07
C VAL A 199 -5.51 3.16 -11.58
N THR A 200 -5.44 2.09 -10.79
CA THR A 200 -4.86 0.81 -11.17
C THR A 200 -5.90 -0.30 -11.01
N ALA A 201 -5.80 -1.34 -11.83
CA ALA A 201 -6.68 -2.49 -11.77
C ALA A 201 -5.92 -3.78 -12.03
N GLU A 202 -6.34 -4.86 -11.37
CA GLU A 202 -5.90 -6.23 -11.65
C GLU A 202 -7.16 -7.12 -11.73
N TYR A 203 -7.28 -7.87 -12.82
CA TYR A 203 -8.44 -8.71 -13.13
C TYR A 203 -8.02 -10.17 -13.30
N GLY A 204 -8.54 -11.05 -12.44
CA GLY A 204 -8.33 -12.49 -12.49
C GLY A 204 -9.56 -13.25 -13.01
N GLY A 205 -9.30 -14.37 -13.70
CA GLY A 205 -10.33 -15.33 -14.11
C GLY A 205 -11.48 -14.68 -14.88
N ARG A 206 -12.71 -14.90 -14.43
CA ARG A 206 -13.94 -14.38 -15.05
C ARG A 206 -13.97 -12.86 -15.18
N PHE A 207 -13.24 -12.09 -14.35
CA PHE A 207 -13.17 -10.63 -14.47
C PHE A 207 -12.42 -10.15 -15.73
N GLN A 208 -11.74 -11.04 -16.45
CA GLN A 208 -11.16 -10.72 -17.77
C GLN A 208 -12.23 -10.66 -18.87
N GLN A 209 -13.41 -11.23 -18.63
CA GLN A 209 -14.55 -11.17 -19.56
C GLN A 209 -15.20 -9.79 -19.48
N GLU A 210 -15.48 -9.19 -20.64
CA GLU A 210 -15.94 -7.79 -20.72
C GLU A 210 -17.26 -7.54 -19.98
N ALA A 211 -18.19 -8.49 -20.03
CA ALA A 211 -19.47 -8.39 -19.32
C ALA A 211 -19.28 -8.34 -17.79
N VAL A 212 -18.45 -9.23 -17.24
CA VAL A 212 -18.17 -9.31 -15.79
C VAL A 212 -17.37 -8.10 -15.33
N LYS A 213 -16.39 -7.67 -16.13
CA LYS A 213 -15.63 -6.44 -15.86
C LYS A 213 -16.54 -5.22 -15.79
N LYS A 214 -17.46 -5.08 -16.76
CA LYS A 214 -18.42 -3.98 -16.80
C LYS A 214 -19.34 -4.00 -15.58
N GLU A 215 -19.89 -5.17 -15.23
CA GLU A 215 -20.71 -5.33 -14.03
C GLU A 215 -19.97 -4.87 -12.76
N PHE A 216 -18.71 -5.30 -12.60
CA PHE A 216 -17.89 -4.87 -11.47
C PHE A 216 -17.69 -3.35 -11.43
N LEU A 217 -17.34 -2.74 -12.57
CA LEU A 217 -17.15 -1.28 -12.68
C LEU A 217 -18.44 -0.50 -12.39
N ASP A 218 -19.59 -1.01 -12.86
CA ASP A 218 -20.91 -0.42 -12.57
C ASP A 218 -21.22 -0.49 -11.05
N LEU A 219 -20.93 -1.62 -10.40
CA LEU A 219 -21.16 -1.82 -8.96
C LEU A 219 -20.29 -0.92 -8.08
N ILE A 220 -19.01 -0.72 -8.42
CA ILE A 220 -18.13 0.17 -7.65
C ILE A 220 -18.51 1.66 -7.83
N GLY A 221 -19.14 2.00 -8.96
CA GLY A 221 -19.70 3.32 -9.24
C GLY A 221 -20.98 3.66 -8.48
N LEU A 222 -21.59 2.70 -7.78
CA LEU A 222 -22.76 2.97 -6.94
C LEU A 222 -22.39 3.94 -5.82
N ASN A 223 -23.06 5.10 -5.77
CA ASN A 223 -22.87 6.06 -4.70
C ASN A 223 -23.54 5.56 -3.41
N THR A 224 -22.76 5.41 -2.34
CA THR A 224 -23.29 5.09 -1.02
C THR A 224 -23.23 6.35 -0.16
N GLN A 225 -24.39 6.99 0.00
CA GLN A 225 -24.56 8.08 0.96
C GLN A 225 -25.14 7.47 2.24
N PHE A 226 -24.33 7.41 3.28
CA PHE A 226 -24.85 7.19 4.63
C PHE A 226 -25.24 8.56 5.15
N GLY A 227 -26.54 8.82 5.26
CA GLY A 227 -27.01 10.03 5.93
C GLY A 227 -26.40 10.07 7.32
N VAL A 228 -25.67 11.14 7.61
CA VAL A 228 -25.43 11.60 8.98
C VAL A 228 -26.34 12.79 9.19
#